data_AF-A0A1G3CQ08-F1
#
_entry.id   AF-A0A1G3CQ08-F1
#
_cell.length_a   1.000
_cell.length_b   1.000
_cell.length_c   1.000
_cell.angle_alpha   90.00
_cell.angle_beta   90.00
_cell.angle_gamma   90.00
#
_symmetry.space_group_name_H-M   'P 1'
#
loop_
_entity.id
_entity.type
_entity.pdbx_description
1 polymer ?
#
loop_
_entity_poly.entity_id
_entity_poly.type
_entity_poly.pdbx_seq_one_letter_code
_entity_poly.pdbx_strand_id
1 'polypeptide(L)'
;MYKTIALVILSIGLLACERETYTTWSCIDSARSKYPMVLKKAQMQFQDRQLDYCGSLGPVSYFDVKCPAQTQSSSNSFIPSSGKLISNANEFQCNAL
;
A
#
# COMPACT_ATOMS: atom_id res chain seq x y z
N MET A 1 4.06 -37.44 28.81
CA MET A 1 4.19 -35.97 28.79
C MET A 1 5.03 -35.42 27.63
N TYR A 2 5.94 -36.18 27.02
CA TYR A 2 6.76 -35.69 25.89
C TYR A 2 6.01 -35.55 24.55
N LYS A 3 4.97 -36.38 24.37
CA LYS A 3 4.18 -36.47 23.12
C LYS A 3 3.30 -35.23 22.86
N THR A 4 2.82 -34.58 23.92
CA THR A 4 2.07 -33.30 23.84
C THR A 4 2.99 -32.11 23.56
N ILE A 5 4.23 -32.13 24.08
CA ILE A 5 5.21 -31.06 23.87
C ILE A 5 5.66 -31.02 22.41
N ALA A 6 5.88 -32.19 21.78
CA ALA A 6 6.24 -32.28 20.37
C ALA A 6 5.16 -31.70 19.43
N LEU A 7 3.88 -31.82 19.79
CA LEU A 7 2.77 -31.29 18.99
C LEU A 7 2.69 -29.75 19.04
N VAL A 8 3.04 -29.15 20.18
CA VAL A 8 3.04 -27.69 20.38
C VAL A 8 4.21 -27.03 19.64
N ILE A 9 5.36 -27.68 19.55
CA ILE A 9 6.53 -27.16 18.82
C ILE A 9 6.26 -27.16 17.30
N LEU A 10 5.50 -28.14 16.80
CA LEU A 10 5.14 -28.23 15.37
C LEU A 10 4.16 -27.12 14.94
N SER A 11 3.24 -26.70 15.81
CA SER A 11 2.28 -25.64 15.50
C SER A 11 2.87 -24.22 15.56
N ILE A 12 3.94 -24.00 16.33
CA ILE A 12 4.63 -22.69 16.38
C ILE A 12 5.47 -22.44 15.12
N GLY A 13 5.98 -23.49 14.47
CA GLY A 13 6.76 -23.38 13.23
C GLY A 13 5.98 -22.87 12.01
N LEU A 14 4.64 -22.96 12.03
CA LEU A 14 3.77 -22.55 10.91
C LEU A 14 3.36 -21.07 10.95
N LEU A 15 3.62 -20.35 12.05
CA LEU A 15 3.24 -18.94 12.21
C LEU A 15 4.35 -17.96 11.81
N ALA A 16 5.56 -18.45 11.50
CA ALA A 16 6.75 -17.61 11.31
C ALA A 16 7.16 -17.44 9.83
N CYS A 17 6.22 -17.10 8.94
CA CYS A 17 6.57 -16.66 7.59
C CYS A 17 5.55 -15.73 6.91
N GLU A 18 4.83 -14.89 7.67
CA GLU A 18 4.21 -13.73 7.03
C GLU A 18 5.32 -12.71 6.72
N ARG A 19 5.92 -12.83 5.53
CA ARG A 19 6.72 -11.74 4.96
C ARG A 19 5.76 -10.58 4.74
N GLU A 20 5.84 -9.57 5.60
CA GLU A 20 5.12 -8.33 5.37
C GLU A 20 5.73 -7.64 4.14
N THR A 21 5.18 -7.92 2.97
CA THR A 21 5.60 -7.29 1.73
C THR A 21 5.12 -5.85 1.74
N TYR A 22 6.06 -4.92 1.82
CA TYR A 22 5.82 -3.51 1.55
C TYR A 22 6.70 -3.08 0.38
N THR A 23 6.25 -2.05 -0.34
CA THR A 23 7.04 -1.41 -1.40
C THR A 23 7.09 0.07 -1.10
N THR A 24 8.31 0.60 -1.01
CA THR A 24 8.54 2.02 -0.82
C THR A 24 8.76 2.69 -2.17
N TRP A 25 8.28 3.92 -2.31
CA TRP A 25 8.42 4.72 -3.50
C TRP A 25 8.88 6.12 -3.13
N SER A 26 9.68 6.73 -3.99
CA SER A 26 10.00 8.16 -3.96
C SER A 26 9.15 8.88 -4.99
N CYS A 27 8.15 9.63 -4.52
CA CYS A 27 7.26 10.45 -5.34
C CYS A 27 7.79 11.89 -5.45
N ILE A 28 7.71 12.47 -6.65
CA ILE A 28 8.19 13.81 -6.94
C ILE A 28 7.06 14.62 -7.55
N ASP A 29 6.82 15.83 -7.04
CA ASP A 29 5.84 16.78 -7.61
C ASP A 29 6.44 17.66 -8.73
N SER A 30 5.64 18.57 -9.27
CA SER A 30 6.07 19.53 -10.30
C SER A 30 7.15 20.52 -9.80
N ALA A 31 7.20 20.78 -8.49
CA ALA A 31 8.21 21.63 -7.84
C ALA A 31 9.50 20.87 -7.49
N ARG A 32 9.60 19.58 -7.86
CA ARG A 32 10.70 18.65 -7.49
C ARG A 32 10.83 18.36 -5.99
N SER A 33 9.80 18.65 -5.21
CA SER A 33 9.70 18.21 -3.82
C SER A 33 9.54 16.69 -3.78
N LYS A 34 10.24 16.03 -2.85
CA LYS A 34 10.21 14.57 -2.70
C LYS A 34 9.29 14.17 -1.56
N TYR A 35 8.49 13.14 -1.79
CA TYR A 35 7.54 12.57 -0.84
C TYR A 35 7.75 11.06 -0.79
N PRO A 36 7.98 10.48 0.41
CA PRO A 36 7.96 9.04 0.55
C PRO A 36 6.53 8.52 0.44
N MET A 37 6.35 7.43 -0.29
CA MET A 37 5.12 6.66 -0.31
C MET A 37 5.42 5.22 0.06
N VAL A 38 4.58 4.59 0.88
CA VAL A 38 4.69 3.18 1.21
C VAL A 38 3.39 2.48 0.87
N LEU A 39 3.46 1.45 0.03
CA LEU A 39 2.36 0.51 -0.17
C LEU A 39 2.62 -0.70 0.72
N LYS A 40 1.66 -1.02 1.58
CA LYS A 40 1.73 -2.18 2.47
C LYS A 40 0.37 -2.86 2.52
N LYS A 41 0.30 -4.12 2.09
CA LYS A 41 -0.98 -4.87 2.01
C LYS A 41 -2.02 -4.04 1.23
N ALA A 42 -3.19 -3.79 1.81
CA ALA A 42 -4.27 -2.99 1.20
C ALA A 42 -4.24 -1.52 1.63
N GLN A 43 -3.06 -0.97 1.95
CA GLN A 43 -2.91 0.39 2.49
C GLN A 43 -1.78 1.15 1.80
N MET A 44 -1.96 2.48 1.76
CA MET A 44 -0.98 3.44 1.28
C MET A 44 -0.69 4.46 2.38
N GLN A 45 0.59 4.64 2.70
CA GLN A 45 1.06 5.77 3.51
C GLN A 45 1.62 6.85 2.57
N PHE A 46 1.06 8.05 2.60
CA PHE A 46 1.50 9.18 1.77
C PHE A 46 1.15 10.52 2.42
N GLN A 47 2.10 11.48 2.43
CA GLN A 47 1.92 12.82 3.02
C GLN A 47 1.31 12.80 4.43
N ASP A 48 1.86 11.97 5.32
CA ASP A 48 1.41 11.76 6.70
C ASP A 48 -0.01 11.19 6.85
N ARG A 49 -0.61 10.68 5.77
CA ARG A 49 -1.91 10.01 5.78
C ARG A 49 -1.76 8.52 5.51
N GLN A 50 -2.54 7.74 6.25
CA GLN A 50 -2.80 6.34 5.94
C GLN A 50 -4.12 6.26 5.18
N LEU A 51 -4.08 5.61 4.02
CA LEU A 51 -5.20 5.49 3.09
C LEU A 51 -5.49 4.00 2.88
N ASP A 52 -6.75 3.64 2.88
CA ASP A 52 -7.20 2.28 2.59
C ASP A 52 -7.45 2.12 1.08
N TYR A 53 -7.18 0.92 0.58
CA TYR A 53 -7.48 0.55 -0.80
C TYR A 53 -8.99 0.42 -1.02
N CYS A 54 -9.51 1.18 -1.98
CA CYS A 54 -10.93 1.28 -2.29
C CYS A 54 -11.35 0.50 -3.55
N GLY A 55 -10.40 -0.12 -4.23
CA GLY A 55 -10.62 -0.89 -5.45
C GLY A 55 -9.71 -0.47 -6.60
N SER A 56 -9.77 -1.23 -7.68
CA SER A 56 -9.04 -0.96 -8.92
C SER A 56 -9.97 -0.96 -10.11
N LEU A 57 -9.68 -0.09 -11.07
CA LEU A 57 -10.32 -0.07 -12.39
C LEU A 57 -9.23 -0.13 -13.45
N GLY A 58 -9.09 -1.29 -14.08
CA GLY A 58 -7.97 -1.56 -14.97
C GLY A 58 -6.63 -1.42 -14.21
N PRO A 59 -5.66 -0.64 -14.72
CA PRO A 59 -4.34 -0.49 -14.08
C PRO A 59 -4.32 0.53 -12.93
N VAL A 60 -5.45 1.21 -12.67
CA VAL A 60 -5.55 2.27 -11.65
C VAL A 60 -6.04 1.65 -10.35
N SER A 61 -5.28 1.84 -9.27
CA SER A 61 -5.68 1.51 -7.91
C SER A 61 -6.08 2.78 -7.16
N TYR A 62 -7.19 2.75 -6.45
CA TYR A 62 -7.76 3.91 -5.75
C TYR A 62 -7.62 3.77 -4.24
N PHE A 63 -7.32 4.88 -3.57
CA PHE A 63 -7.06 4.92 -2.14
C PHE A 63 -7.70 6.15 -1.50
N ASP A 64 -8.29 5.97 -0.32
CA ASP A 64 -8.87 7.06 0.46
C ASP A 64 -8.82 6.77 1.96
N VAL A 65 -8.97 7.79 2.80
CA VAL A 65 -9.12 7.62 4.26
C VAL A 65 -10.44 6.89 4.59
N LYS A 66 -11.46 7.13 3.77
CA LYS A 66 -12.74 6.43 3.83
C LYS A 66 -13.23 6.18 2.42
N CYS A 67 -13.37 4.91 2.06
CA CYS A 67 -13.74 4.56 0.69
C CYS A 67 -15.13 5.07 0.31
N PRO A 68 -15.24 5.82 -0.79
CA PRO A 68 -16.52 6.28 -1.32
C PRO A 68 -17.30 5.12 -1.95
N ALA A 69 -18.61 5.33 -2.14
CA ALA A 69 -19.46 4.36 -2.85
C ALA A 69 -19.04 4.17 -4.33
N GLN A 70 -18.48 5.21 -4.95
CA GLN A 70 -17.93 5.16 -6.30
C GLN A 70 -16.40 5.21 -6.22
N THR A 71 -15.71 4.11 -6.53
CA THR A 71 -14.24 4.00 -6.40
C THR A 71 -13.46 5.14 -7.07
N GLN A 72 -13.93 5.63 -8.23
CA GLN A 72 -13.29 6.72 -8.98
C GLN A 72 -13.31 8.07 -8.27
N SER A 73 -14.18 8.26 -7.28
CA SER A 73 -14.24 9.50 -6.50
C SER A 73 -13.28 9.50 -5.31
N SER A 74 -12.42 8.50 -5.19
CA SER A 74 -11.39 8.46 -4.13
C SER A 74 -10.39 9.59 -4.31
N SER A 75 -9.92 10.15 -3.20
CA SER A 75 -8.99 11.28 -3.19
C SER A 75 -7.61 10.96 -3.79
N ASN A 76 -7.24 9.67 -3.88
CA ASN A 76 -5.98 9.23 -4.45
C ASN A 76 -6.17 8.10 -5.48
N SER A 77 -5.38 8.16 -6.54
CA SER A 77 -5.28 7.09 -7.53
C SER A 77 -3.82 6.86 -7.93
N PHE A 78 -3.43 5.60 -8.08
CA PHE A 78 -2.07 5.21 -8.36
C PHE A 78 -2.01 4.17 -9.46
N ILE A 79 -1.09 4.35 -10.41
CA ILE A 79 -0.81 3.42 -11.50
C ILE A 79 0.60 2.86 -11.28
N PRO A 80 0.74 1.65 -10.69
CA PRO A 80 2.05 1.09 -10.35
C PRO A 80 2.99 0.93 -11.55
N SER A 81 2.45 0.62 -12.73
CA SER A 81 3.25 0.39 -13.94
C SER A 81 3.93 1.64 -14.49
N SER A 82 3.33 2.81 -14.33
CA SER A 82 3.90 4.10 -14.73
C SER A 82 4.47 4.90 -13.57
N GLY A 83 4.18 4.51 -12.33
CA GLY A 83 4.53 5.27 -11.14
C GLY A 83 3.71 6.55 -10.97
N LYS A 84 2.67 6.77 -11.76
CA LYS A 84 1.83 7.98 -11.67
C LYS A 84 0.90 7.90 -10.46
N LEU A 85 1.01 8.87 -9.56
CA LEU A 85 0.14 9.07 -8.42
C LEU A 85 -0.62 10.39 -8.58
N ILE A 86 -1.94 10.37 -8.41
CA ILE A 86 -2.76 11.57 -8.27
C ILE A 86 -3.25 11.60 -6.83
N SER A 87 -3.01 12.70 -6.12
CA SER A 87 -3.50 12.94 -4.77
C SER A 87 -4.12 14.32 -4.66
N ASN A 88 -5.42 14.39 -4.36
CA ASN A 88 -6.18 15.65 -4.26
C ASN A 88 -5.95 16.59 -5.46
N ALA A 89 -6.04 16.04 -6.67
CA ALA A 89 -5.76 16.70 -7.95
C ALA A 89 -4.29 17.11 -8.23
N ASN A 90 -3.35 16.84 -7.32
CA ASN A 90 -1.92 16.99 -7.59
C ASN A 90 -1.35 15.71 -8.19
N GLU A 91 -0.54 15.84 -9.23
CA GLU A 91 0.15 14.73 -9.88
C GLU A 91 1.58 14.59 -9.35
N PHE A 92 1.97 13.35 -9.07
CA PHE A 92 3.31 12.97 -8.63
C PHE A 92 3.83 11.84 -9.50
N GLN A 93 5.13 11.88 -9.78
CA GLN A 93 5.85 10.79 -10.42
C GLN A 93 6.62 10.01 -9.37
N CYS A 94 6.26 8.74 -9.18
CA CYS A 94 6.84 7.86 -8.17
C CYS A 94 7.75 6.81 -8.79
N ASN A 95 8.90 6.57 -8.17
CA ASN A 95 9.80 5.47 -8.51
C ASN A 95 9.95 4.55 -7.31
N ALA A 96 9.83 3.24 -7.52
CA ALA A 96 10.06 2.25 -6.48
C ALA A 96 11.52 2.29 -5.98
N LEU A 97 11.72 2.07 -4.68
CA LEU A 97 13.02 2.05 -3.99
C LEU A 97 13.41 0.63 -3.57
#